data_AF-A0A6N7HMG9-F1
#
_entry.id   AF-A0A6N7HMG9-F1
#
_cell.length_a   1.000
_cell.length_b   1.000
_cell.length_c   1.000
_cell.angle_alpha   90.00
_cell.angle_beta   90.00
_cell.angle_gamma   90.00
#
_symmetry.space_group_name_H-M   'P 1'
#
loop_
_entity.id
_entity.type
_entity.pdbx_description
1 polymer ?
#
loop_
_entity_poly.entity_id
_entity_poly.type
_entity_poly.pdbx_seq_one_letter_code
_entity_poly.pdbx_strand_id
1 'polypeptide(L)'
;MTLIVELWHVPDCPLIDRVRATLRECLRHTGIDVPVRERQGPYPSPTLIINGIDVATGTTPSDSMCCRLDLPTHDQIHAALTDSSRP
;
A
#
# COMPACT_ATOMS: atom_id res chain seq x y z
N MET A 1 7.12 17.11 3.50
CA MET A 1 7.49 15.84 2.85
C MET A 1 6.53 15.56 1.71
N THR A 2 7.01 15.07 0.56
CA THR A 2 6.14 14.50 -0.47
C THR A 2 5.87 13.04 -0.11
N LEU A 3 4.62 12.69 0.12
CA LEU A 3 4.22 11.33 0.46
C LEU A 3 4.28 10.44 -0.79
N ILE A 4 5.01 9.32 -0.72
CA ILE A 4 5.18 8.38 -1.83
C ILE A 4 4.33 7.15 -1.56
N VAL A 5 3.43 6.83 -2.49
CA VAL A 5 2.59 5.63 -2.39
C VAL A 5 2.89 4.71 -3.57
N GLU A 6 3.32 3.49 -3.28
CA GLU A 6 3.64 2.47 -4.27
C GLU A 6 2.83 1.21 -3.99
N LEU A 7 2.34 0.58 -5.05
CA LEU A 7 1.49 -0.59 -4.96
C LEU A 7 2.12 -1.71 -5.78
N TRP A 8 2.66 -2.71 -5.10
CA TRP A 8 3.41 -3.79 -5.70
C TRP A 8 2.51 -5.03 -5.83
N HIS A 9 2.47 -5.62 -7.02
CA HIS A 9 1.65 -6.79 -7.27
C HIS A 9 2.21 -7.71 -8.35
N VAL A 10 1.71 -8.95 -8.38
CA VAL A 10 1.94 -9.87 -9.50
C VAL A 10 0.95 -9.59 -10.64
N PRO A 11 1.29 -9.93 -11.88
CA PRO A 11 0.29 -9.96 -12.97
C PRO A 11 -0.91 -10.82 -12.59
N ASP A 12 -2.10 -10.38 -12.99
CA ASP A 12 -3.38 -11.08 -12.78
C ASP A 12 -3.83 -11.26 -11.30
N CYS A 13 -3.32 -10.46 -10.36
CA CYS A 13 -3.75 -10.53 -8.96
C CYS A 13 -5.14 -9.88 -8.77
N PRO A 14 -6.22 -10.63 -8.45
CA PRO A 14 -7.56 -10.04 -8.25
C PRO A 14 -7.67 -9.24 -6.95
N LEU A 15 -6.75 -9.42 -6.01
CA LEU A 15 -6.75 -8.75 -4.72
C LEU A 15 -6.29 -7.28 -4.83
N ILE A 16 -5.60 -6.93 -5.92
CA ILE A 16 -5.03 -5.59 -6.11
C ILE A 16 -6.09 -4.51 -6.23
N ASP A 17 -7.19 -4.82 -6.94
CA ASP A 17 -8.30 -3.89 -7.12
C ASP A 17 -8.96 -3.51 -5.80
N ARG A 18 -9.07 -4.49 -4.89
CA ARG A 18 -9.61 -4.26 -3.55
C ARG A 18 -8.72 -3.34 -2.73
N VAL A 19 -7.41 -3.60 -2.71
CA VAL A 19 -6.44 -2.74 -2.00
C VAL A 19 -6.42 -1.33 -2.59
N ARG A 20 -6.44 -1.22 -3.92
CA ARG A 20 -6.49 0.06 -4.63
C ARG A 20 -7.75 0.86 -4.33
N ALA A 21 -8.90 0.21 -4.26
CA ALA A 21 -10.16 0.85 -3.90
C ALA A 21 -10.11 1.39 -2.45
N THR A 22 -9.72 0.55 -1.50
CA THR A 22 -9.56 0.95 -0.08
C THR A 22 -8.57 2.11 0.07
N LEU A 23 -7.43 2.04 -0.62
CA LEU A 23 -6.43 3.12 -0.61
C LEU A 23 -6.99 4.44 -1.12
N ARG A 24 -7.71 4.41 -2.25
CA ARG A 24 -8.35 5.62 -2.81
C ARG A 24 -9.39 6.20 -1.86
N GLU A 25 -10.14 5.35 -1.17
CA GLU A 25 -11.12 5.79 -0.17
C GLU A 25 -10.44 6.47 1.02
N CYS A 26 -9.37 5.87 1.55
CA CYS A 26 -8.56 6.48 2.61
C CYS A 26 -7.96 7.82 2.19
N LEU A 27 -7.36 7.91 0.99
CA LEU A 27 -6.78 9.15 0.46
C LEU A 27 -7.83 10.27 0.34
N ARG A 28 -9.04 9.93 -0.12
CA ARG A 28 -10.17 10.88 -0.17
C ARG A 28 -10.60 11.32 1.23
N HIS A 29 -10.66 10.40 2.20
CA HIS A 29 -11.02 10.70 3.58
C HIS A 29 -10.00 11.60 4.28
N THR A 30 -8.71 11.38 4.04
CA THR A 30 -7.61 12.17 4.63
C THR A 30 -7.34 13.47 3.88
N GLY A 31 -7.92 13.65 2.69
CA GLY A 31 -7.67 14.81 1.82
C GLY A 31 -6.27 14.81 1.20
N ILE A 32 -5.62 13.65 1.16
CA ILE A 32 -4.26 13.48 0.62
C ILE A 32 -4.37 13.19 -0.88
N ASP A 33 -3.88 14.10 -1.71
CA ASP A 33 -3.79 13.92 -3.16
C ASP A 33 -2.36 13.50 -3.54
N VAL A 34 -2.12 12.18 -3.61
CA VAL A 34 -0.82 11.62 -4.03
C VAL A 34 -0.97 10.60 -5.14
N PRO A 35 -0.02 10.58 -6.10
CA PRO A 35 -0.03 9.58 -7.16
C PRO A 35 0.35 8.19 -6.59
N VAL A 36 -0.48 7.19 -6.89
CA VAL A 36 -0.21 5.79 -6.57
C VAL A 36 0.62 5.16 -7.69
N ARG A 37 1.84 4.70 -7.38
CA ARG A 37 2.73 4.06 -8.35
C ARG A 37 2.54 2.55 -8.34
N GLU A 38 1.86 2.02 -9.34
CA GLU A 38 1.70 0.57 -9.51
C GLU A 38 3.00 -0.04 -10.05
N ARG A 39 3.54 -1.06 -9.36
CA ARG A 39 4.72 -1.82 -9.76
C ARG A 39 4.37 -3.29 -9.88
N GLN A 40 4.51 -3.81 -11.09
CA GLN A 40 4.31 -5.21 -11.34
C GLN A 40 5.66 -5.94 -11.28
N GLY A 41 5.73 -7.05 -10.55
CA GLY A 41 6.95 -7.85 -10.44
C GLY A 41 6.79 -9.09 -9.57
N PRO A 42 7.86 -9.87 -9.37
CA PRO A 42 7.86 -11.06 -8.52
C PRO A 42 7.94 -10.68 -7.03
N TYR A 43 7.04 -9.79 -6.60
CA TYR A 43 6.94 -9.32 -5.22
C TYR A 43 5.89 -10.12 -4.45
N PRO A 44 5.94 -10.12 -3.11
CA PRO A 44 4.80 -10.59 -2.34
C PRO A 44 3.58 -9.74 -2.70
N SER A 45 2.58 -10.35 -3.33
CA SER A 45 1.41 -9.62 -3.83
C SER A 45 0.19 -9.88 -2.96
N PRO A 46 -0.63 -8.85 -2.67
CA PRO A 46 -0.41 -7.42 -2.92
C PRO A 46 0.38 -6.76 -1.77
N THR A 47 1.37 -5.91 -2.08
CA THR A 47 2.15 -5.13 -1.10
C THR A 47 1.87 -3.65 -1.32
N LEU A 48 1.43 -2.96 -0.27
CA LEU A 48 1.19 -1.52 -0.30
C LEU A 48 2.30 -0.82 0.48
N ILE A 49 3.06 0.02 -0.20
CA ILE A 49 4.17 0.75 0.37
C ILE A 49 3.80 2.22 0.47
N ILE A 50 3.95 2.79 1.65
CA ILE A 50 3.80 4.23 1.91
C ILE A 50 5.11 4.71 2.51
N ASN A 51 5.77 5.68 1.86
CA ASN A 51 7.08 6.20 2.27
C ASN A 51 8.15 5.11 2.51
N GLY A 52 8.11 4.01 1.76
CA GLY A 52 9.05 2.89 1.91
C GLY A 52 8.68 1.89 3.01
N ILE A 53 7.54 2.07 3.70
CA ILE A 53 7.03 1.16 4.72
C ILE A 53 5.89 0.32 4.14
N ASP A 54 5.97 -1.01 4.28
CA ASP A 54 4.87 -1.93 3.99
C ASP A 54 3.75 -1.72 5.01
N VAL A 55 2.59 -1.31 4.51
CA VAL A 55 1.42 -1.04 5.35
C VAL A 55 0.86 -2.32 5.97
N ALA A 56 1.03 -3.48 5.29
CA ALA A 56 0.51 -4.75 5.78
C ALA A 56 1.27 -5.28 7.00
N THR A 57 2.56 -4.98 7.15
CA THR A 57 3.34 -5.33 8.34
C THR A 57 3.68 -4.15 9.24
N GLY A 58 3.55 -2.92 8.76
CA GLY A 58 4.08 -1.73 9.43
C GLY A 58 5.62 -1.70 9.46
N THR A 59 6.29 -2.48 8.62
CA THR A 59 7.77 -2.59 8.56
C THR A 59 8.29 -2.42 7.14
N THR A 60 9.60 -2.44 6.94
CA THR A 60 10.17 -2.49 5.59
C THR A 60 9.68 -3.73 4.83
N PRO A 61 9.36 -3.62 3.52
CA PRO A 61 8.92 -4.76 2.71
C PRO A 61 10.02 -5.84 2.66
N SER A 62 9.61 -7.09 2.82
CA SER A 62 10.52 -8.23 2.66
C SER A 62 10.57 -8.67 1.20
N ASP A 63 11.75 -9.06 0.71
CA ASP A 63 11.97 -9.56 -0.67
C ASP A 63 11.47 -11.01 -0.88
N SER A 64 10.62 -11.50 0.02
CA SER A 64 10.15 -12.89 -0.01
C SER A 64 9.10 -13.06 -1.11
N MET A 65 9.41 -13.87 -2.13
CA MET A 65 8.50 -14.20 -3.23
C MET A 65 7.37 -15.16 -2.79
N CYS A 66 6.46 -14.70 -1.95
CA CYS A 66 5.29 -15.46 -1.51
C CYS A 66 4.02 -14.65 -1.70
N CYS A 67 2.97 -15.27 -2.24
CA CYS A 67 1.63 -14.67 -2.28
C CYS A 67 1.19 -14.40 -0.84
N ARG A 68 0.94 -13.13 -0.50
CA ARG A 68 0.43 -12.77 0.82
C ARG A 68 -1.08 -12.80 0.78
N LEU A 69 -1.66 -13.63 1.63
CA LEU A 69 -3.10 -13.64 1.87
C LEU A 69 -3.50 -12.59 2.92
N ASP A 70 -2.56 -12.14 3.75
CA ASP A 70 -2.73 -11.05 4.70
C ASP A 70 -2.73 -9.71 3.97
N LEU A 71 -3.94 -9.24 3.65
CA LEU A 71 -4.18 -7.94 3.01
C LEU A 71 -4.15 -6.81 4.06
N PRO A 72 -3.58 -5.64 3.73
CA PRO A 72 -3.66 -4.47 4.61
C PRO A 72 -5.13 -4.07 4.82
N THR A 73 -5.50 -3.86 6.08
CA THR A 73 -6.85 -3.40 6.44
C THR A 73 -6.99 -1.89 6.28
N HIS A 74 -8.22 -1.40 6.19
CA HIS A 74 -8.50 0.04 6.06
C HIS A 74 -7.85 0.85 7.19
N ASP A 75 -7.88 0.32 8.42
CA ASP A 75 -7.28 0.95 9.60
C ASP A 75 -5.75 1.09 9.48
N GLN A 76 -5.07 0.04 9.00
CA GLN A 76 -3.63 0.07 8.76
C GLN A 76 -3.25 1.10 7.69
N ILE A 77 -4.01 1.18 6.59
CA ILE A 77 -3.79 2.17 5.53
C ILE A 77 -3.98 3.59 6.08
N HIS A 78 -5.05 3.81 6.84
CA HIS A 78 -5.32 5.12 7.43
C HIS A 78 -4.25 5.52 8.45
N ALA A 79 -3.80 4.60 9.31
CA ALA A 79 -2.73 4.82 10.26
C ALA A 79 -1.41 5.17 9.56
N ALA A 80 -1.02 4.41 8.52
CA ALA A 80 0.21 4.67 7.76
C ALA A 80 0.17 6.02 7.02
N LEU A 81 -0.97 6.39 6.44
CA LEU A 81 -1.17 7.71 5.82
C LEU A 81 -1.07 8.83 6.85
N THR A 82 -1.69 8.66 8.02
CA THR A 82 -1.69 9.66 9.10
C THR A 82 -0.29 9.84 9.69
N ASP A 83 0.40 8.74 9.99
CA ASP A 83 1.77 8.74 10.50
C ASP A 83 2.73 9.43 9.51
N SER A 84 2.61 9.08 8.23
CA SER A 84 3.41 9.65 7.15
C SER A 84 3.09 11.11 6.81
N SER A 85 1.88 11.59 7.16
CA SER A 85 1.45 12.98 6.98
C SER A 85 1.93 13.91 8.09
N ARG A 86 2.40 13.34 9.21
CA ARG A 86 2.85 14.11 10.38
C ARG A 86 4.24 14.70 10.11
N PRO A 87 4.43 16.02 10.30
CA PRO A 87 5.70 16.69 10.05
C PRO A 87 6.80 16.32 11.05
#